data_AF-F9T3E7-F1
#
_entry.id   AF-F9T3E7-F1
#
_cell.length_a   1.000
_cell.length_b   1.000
_cell.length_c   1.000
_cell.angle_alpha   90.00
_cell.angle_beta   90.00
_cell.angle_gamma   90.00
#
_symmetry.space_group_name_H-M   'P 1'
#
loop_
_entity.id
_entity.type
_entity.pdbx_description
1 polymer ?
#
loop_
_entity_poly.entity_id
_entity_poly.type
_entity_poly.pdbx_seq_one_letter_code
_entity_poly.pdbx_strand_id
1 'polypeptide(L)'
;MTAVECTKISCAFCRDICLIEEVLGIQIRSSKGKLSIVKDNQRIGCSLNAVRAMCYFCKMQDCLVTTSEIEDYVWQGRIVGMSSLPVLIHEVRRLIKPGPYEIVTLRNRGFVFHNVRNKRMIDQELEE
;
A
#
# COMPACT_ATOMS: atom_id res chain seq x y z
N MET A 1 27.84 6.63 2.20
CA MET A 1 26.64 6.41 1.37
C MET A 1 26.11 5.03 1.70
N THR A 2 24.84 4.90 2.09
CA THR A 2 24.20 3.59 2.22
C THR A 2 22.85 3.67 1.52
N ALA A 3 22.85 3.19 0.28
CA ALA A 3 21.65 2.58 -0.28
C ALA A 3 21.23 1.47 0.69
N VAL A 4 19.94 1.22 0.83
CA VAL A 4 19.53 -0.09 1.36
C VAL A 4 19.88 -1.11 0.29
N GLU A 5 21.13 -1.56 0.31
CA GLU A 5 21.51 -2.83 -0.25
C GLU A 5 20.92 -3.90 0.66
N CYS A 6 19.66 -4.25 0.41
CA CYS A 6 19.14 -5.55 0.81
C CYS A 6 19.86 -6.57 -0.08
N THR A 7 21.07 -6.98 0.31
CA THR A 7 21.88 -8.01 -0.39
C THR A 7 21.29 -9.42 -0.30
N LYS A 8 20.10 -9.57 0.29
CA LYS A 8 19.38 -10.84 0.44
C LYS A 8 18.04 -10.72 -0.26
N ILE A 9 17.98 -11.27 -1.47
CA ILE A 9 16.78 -11.53 -2.29
C ILE A 9 15.69 -12.33 -1.51
N SER A 10 15.92 -12.73 -0.26
CA SER A 10 15.08 -13.65 0.52
C SER A 10 14.40 -13.10 1.78
N CYS A 11 14.57 -11.83 2.18
CA CYS A 11 13.88 -11.35 3.39
C CYS A 11 12.41 -10.99 3.11
N ALA A 12 11.51 -11.29 4.06
CA ALA A 12 10.07 -11.05 3.91
C ALA A 12 9.75 -9.59 3.52
N PHE A 13 10.53 -8.65 4.05
CA PHE A 13 10.39 -7.23 3.73
C PHE A 13 10.78 -6.89 2.27
N CYS A 14 11.79 -7.54 1.71
CA CYS A 14 12.20 -7.32 0.32
C CYS A 14 11.17 -7.95 -0.65
N ARG A 15 10.52 -9.07 -0.29
CA ARG A 15 9.36 -9.61 -1.03
C ARG A 15 8.17 -8.66 -1.02
N ASP A 16 7.86 -8.09 0.14
CA ASP A 16 6.78 -7.10 0.28
C ASP A 16 7.06 -5.87 -0.60
N ILE A 17 8.30 -5.37 -0.63
CA ILE A 17 8.69 -4.26 -1.52
C ILE A 17 8.53 -4.65 -2.99
N CYS A 18 9.06 -5.80 -3.42
CA CYS A 18 8.96 -6.21 -4.83
C CYS A 18 7.51 -6.28 -5.30
N LEU A 19 6.61 -6.85 -4.48
CA LEU A 19 5.18 -6.90 -4.81
C LEU A 19 4.59 -5.50 -4.98
N ILE A 20 4.90 -4.57 -4.07
CA ILE A 20 4.41 -3.20 -4.16
C ILE A 20 4.95 -2.51 -5.43
N GLU A 21 6.25 -2.64 -5.71
CA GLU A 21 6.88 -2.03 -6.88
C GLU A 21 6.28 -2.58 -8.18
N GLU A 22 6.03 -3.88 -8.25
CA GLU A 22 5.40 -4.57 -9.39
C GLU A 22 3.95 -4.12 -9.61
N VAL A 23 3.12 -4.15 -8.55
CA VAL A 23 1.68 -3.85 -8.66
C VAL A 23 1.44 -2.36 -8.90
N LEU A 24 2.15 -1.48 -8.18
CA LEU A 24 1.89 -0.04 -8.20
C LEU A 24 2.74 0.73 -9.23
N GLY A 25 3.78 0.11 -9.79
CA GLY A 25 4.71 0.79 -10.70
C GLY A 25 5.47 1.94 -10.03
N ILE A 26 5.87 1.74 -8.77
CA ILE A 26 6.65 2.71 -7.97
C ILE A 26 7.96 2.08 -7.52
N GLN A 27 8.89 2.89 -7.00
CA GLN A 27 10.10 2.37 -6.35
C GLN A 27 10.10 2.70 -4.86
N ILE A 28 10.47 1.74 -4.02
CA ILE A 28 10.68 1.98 -2.59
C ILE A 28 12.19 2.02 -2.33
N ARG A 29 12.62 3.10 -1.68
CA ARG A 29 14.02 3.34 -1.34
C ARG A 29 14.14 3.71 0.12
N SER A 30 15.19 3.24 0.77
CA SER A 30 15.56 3.69 2.11
C SER A 30 16.94 4.35 2.08
N SER A 31 17.05 5.47 2.78
CA SER A 31 18.28 6.24 2.92
C SER A 31 18.33 6.83 4.32
N LYS A 32 19.46 6.64 5.02
CA LYS A 32 19.65 7.12 6.40
C LYS A 32 18.51 6.68 7.35
N GLY A 33 18.01 5.45 7.18
CA GLY A 33 16.91 4.90 7.99
C GLY A 33 15.52 5.44 7.66
N LYS A 34 15.38 6.31 6.66
CA LYS A 34 14.08 6.84 6.21
C LYS A 34 13.62 6.15 4.95
N LEU A 35 12.39 5.66 4.95
CA LEU A 35 11.73 5.08 3.78
C LEU A 35 11.08 6.17 2.92
N SER A 36 11.11 5.96 1.61
CA SER A 36 10.51 6.85 0.63
C SER A 36 10.07 6.09 -0.60
N ILE A 37 8.96 6.54 -1.19
CA ILE A 37 8.52 6.14 -2.52
C ILE A 37 9.12 7.11 -3.54
N VAL A 38 9.56 6.57 -4.67
CA VAL A 38 10.06 7.30 -5.82
C VAL A 38 9.18 6.96 -7.02
N LYS A 39 8.61 7.99 -7.64
CA LYS A 39 7.85 7.90 -8.89
C LYS A 39 8.04 9.20 -9.67
N ASP A 40 8.30 9.14 -10.97
CA ASP A 40 8.41 10.32 -11.85
C ASP A 40 9.34 11.43 -11.30
N ASN A 41 10.52 11.04 -10.79
CA ASN A 41 11.50 11.90 -10.09
C ASN A 41 10.99 12.60 -8.81
N GLN A 42 9.76 12.32 -8.36
CA GLN A 42 9.27 12.77 -7.06
C GLN A 42 9.62 11.76 -5.97
N ARG A 43 10.02 12.28 -4.81
CA ARG A 43 10.34 11.47 -3.63
C ARG A 43 9.43 11.85 -2.48
N ILE A 44 8.65 10.88 -2.01
CA ILE A 44 7.70 11.08 -0.91
C ILE A 44 8.11 10.19 0.26
N GLY A 45 8.34 10.77 1.43
CA GLY A 45 8.63 10.01 2.65
C GLY A 45 7.42 9.19 3.09
N CYS A 46 7.67 7.97 3.57
CA CYS A 46 6.63 7.08 4.07
C CYS A 46 7.07 6.33 5.34
N SER A 47 6.09 5.94 6.15
CA SER A 47 6.30 5.10 7.32
C SER A 47 6.48 3.62 6.94
N LEU A 48 7.12 2.83 7.82
CA LEU A 48 7.17 1.37 7.65
C LEU A 48 5.77 0.75 7.65
N ASN A 49 4.85 1.32 8.43
CA ASN A 49 3.47 0.87 8.49
C ASN A 49 2.75 1.10 7.16
N ALA A 50 3.01 2.23 6.48
CA ALA A 50 2.49 2.46 5.14
C ALA A 50 3.00 1.43 4.13
N VAL A 51 4.28 1.04 4.21
CA VAL A 51 4.83 -0.05 3.37
C VAL A 51 4.12 -1.37 3.65
N ARG A 52 3.95 -1.74 4.93
CA ARG A 52 3.21 -2.96 5.31
C ARG A 52 1.76 -2.95 4.81
N ALA A 53 1.06 -1.82 4.99
CA ALA A 53 -0.31 -1.66 4.54
C ALA A 53 -0.44 -1.74 3.02
N MET A 54 0.44 -1.07 2.27
CA MET A 54 0.49 -1.18 0.80
C MET A 54 0.70 -2.62 0.36
N CYS A 55 1.63 -3.35 0.98
CA CYS A 55 1.85 -4.76 0.67
C CYS A 55 0.56 -5.58 0.92
N TYR A 56 -0.08 -5.39 2.07
CA TYR A 56 -1.30 -6.13 2.39
C TYR A 56 -2.42 -5.85 1.38
N PHE A 57 -2.61 -4.59 1.00
CA PHE A 57 -3.58 -4.22 -0.03
C PHE A 57 -3.25 -4.81 -1.41
N CYS A 58 -1.98 -4.86 -1.79
CA CYS A 58 -1.57 -5.51 -3.05
C CYS A 58 -1.85 -7.02 -3.02
N LYS A 59 -1.68 -7.70 -1.88
CA LYS A 59 -2.01 -9.13 -1.71
C LYS A 59 -3.52 -9.39 -1.75
N MET A 60 -4.31 -8.47 -1.20
CA MET A 60 -5.76 -8.56 -1.07
C MET A 60 -6.48 -7.70 -2.11
N GLN A 61 -5.90 -7.56 -3.31
CA GLN A 61 -6.49 -6.76 -4.38
C GLN A 61 -7.91 -7.25 -4.69
N ASP A 62 -8.83 -6.30 -4.88
CA ASP A 62 -10.24 -6.54 -5.19
C ASP A 62 -11.01 -7.34 -4.11
N CYS A 63 -10.41 -7.53 -2.93
CA CYS A 63 -11.01 -8.17 -1.76
C CYS A 63 -11.40 -7.13 -0.69
N LEU A 64 -12.39 -7.48 0.14
CA LEU A 64 -12.68 -6.74 1.36
C LEU A 64 -11.61 -7.04 2.42
N VAL A 65 -10.92 -5.98 2.85
CA VAL A 65 -10.01 -5.98 4.00
C VAL A 65 -10.72 -5.33 5.18
N THR A 66 -10.96 -6.09 6.24
CA THR A 66 -11.56 -5.57 7.47
C THR A 66 -10.58 -4.69 8.26
N THR A 67 -11.13 -3.82 9.10
CA THR A 67 -10.36 -2.97 10.02
C THR A 67 -9.41 -3.79 10.91
N SER A 68 -9.88 -4.90 11.47
CA SER A 68 -9.08 -5.77 12.34
C SER A 68 -7.96 -6.44 11.59
N GLU A 69 -8.20 -6.95 10.37
CA GLU A 69 -7.16 -7.63 9.58
C GLU A 69 -5.98 -6.71 9.25
N ILE A 70 -6.26 -5.47 8.87
CA ILE A 70 -5.19 -4.51 8.57
C ILE A 70 -4.47 -4.05 9.84
N GLU A 71 -5.19 -3.88 10.95
CA GLU A 71 -4.58 -3.54 12.23
C GLU A 71 -3.62 -4.64 12.70
N ASP A 72 -4.08 -5.89 12.67
CA ASP A 72 -3.29 -7.06 13.05
C ASP A 72 -2.08 -7.24 12.13
N TYR A 73 -2.25 -7.10 10.80
CA TYR A 73 -1.15 -7.26 9.86
C TYR A 73 -0.08 -6.18 10.03
N VAL A 74 -0.49 -4.91 10.16
CA VAL A 74 0.44 -3.78 10.19
C VAL A 74 1.15 -3.66 11.54
N TRP A 75 0.39 -3.77 12.64
CA TRP A 75 0.90 -3.55 13.99
C TRP A 75 1.23 -4.83 14.75
N GLN A 76 0.91 -6.01 14.18
CA GLN A 76 1.34 -7.32 14.70
C GLN A 76 0.92 -7.53 16.16
N GLY A 77 -0.34 -7.21 16.47
CA GLY A 77 -0.92 -7.35 17.81
C GLY A 77 -0.52 -6.24 18.81
N ARG A 78 0.15 -5.16 18.37
CA ARG A 78 0.42 -4.01 19.23
C ARG A 78 -0.82 -3.14 19.38
N ILE A 79 -1.04 -2.62 20.60
CA ILE A 79 -2.10 -1.65 20.88
C ILE A 79 -1.82 -0.36 20.12
N VAL A 80 -2.84 0.14 19.42
CA VAL A 80 -2.79 1.38 18.64
C VAL A 80 -3.89 2.33 19.05
N GLY A 81 -3.66 3.63 18.88
CA GLY A 81 -4.69 4.63 19.14
C GLY A 81 -5.80 4.55 18.08
N MET A 82 -7.02 4.94 18.45
CA MET A 82 -8.18 4.94 17.53
C MET A 82 -7.94 5.70 16.22
N SER A 83 -7.07 6.71 16.24
CA SER A 83 -6.73 7.52 15.05
C SER A 83 -5.59 6.93 14.21
N SER A 84 -4.89 5.90 14.67
CA SER A 84 -3.72 5.35 13.99
C SER A 84 -4.07 4.76 12.61
N LEU A 85 -5.15 3.98 12.53
CA LEU A 85 -5.58 3.40 11.26
C LEU A 85 -6.08 4.47 10.27
N PRO A 86 -6.96 5.42 10.63
CA PRO A 86 -7.34 6.52 9.75
C PRO A 86 -6.16 7.31 9.18
N VAL A 87 -5.16 7.62 10.03
CA VAL A 87 -3.93 8.32 9.62
C VAL A 87 -3.12 7.48 8.64
N LEU A 88 -2.95 6.18 8.92
CA LEU A 88 -2.27 5.25 8.03
C LEU A 88 -2.96 5.16 6.67
N ILE A 89 -4.27 4.99 6.64
CA ILE A 89 -5.04 4.91 5.39
C ILE A 89 -4.91 6.21 4.59
N HIS A 90 -4.94 7.36 5.26
CA HIS A 90 -4.71 8.65 4.60
C HIS A 90 -3.29 8.74 4.01
N GLU A 91 -2.27 8.28 4.74
CA GLU A 91 -0.90 8.21 4.24
C GLU A 91 -0.82 7.32 2.98
N VAL A 92 -1.38 6.10 3.04
CA VAL A 92 -1.37 5.16 1.91
C VAL A 92 -2.09 5.75 0.69
N ARG A 93 -3.27 6.36 0.87
CA ARG A 93 -4.00 7.04 -0.23
C ARG A 93 -3.14 8.11 -0.91
N ARG A 94 -2.41 8.91 -0.13
CA ARG A 94 -1.52 9.94 -0.68
C ARG A 94 -0.39 9.32 -1.51
N LEU A 95 0.14 8.17 -1.07
CA LEU A 95 1.24 7.47 -1.73
C LEU A 95 0.81 6.83 -3.06
N ILE A 96 -0.41 6.28 -3.13
CA ILE A 96 -0.93 5.62 -4.34
C ILE A 96 -1.67 6.55 -5.31
N LYS A 97 -2.02 7.78 -4.88
CA LYS A 97 -2.76 8.77 -5.68
C LYS A 97 -2.27 8.96 -7.13
N PRO A 98 -0.96 8.92 -7.44
CA PRO A 98 -0.48 9.05 -8.82
C PRO A 98 -0.75 7.81 -9.71
N GLY A 99 -1.22 6.70 -9.14
CA GLY A 99 -1.45 5.43 -9.83
C GLY A 99 -2.93 5.20 -10.18
N PRO A 100 -3.24 4.11 -10.91
CA PRO A 100 -4.60 3.75 -11.29
C PRO A 100 -5.38 3.04 -10.16
N TYR A 101 -4.85 3.03 -8.94
CA TYR A 101 -5.42 2.29 -7.81
C TYR A 101 -6.04 3.23 -6.79
N GLU A 102 -7.11 2.77 -6.14
CA GLU A 102 -7.75 3.48 -5.06
C GLU A 102 -8.09 2.58 -3.87
N ILE A 103 -8.23 3.20 -2.70
CA ILE A 103 -8.75 2.54 -1.48
C ILE A 103 -10.12 3.10 -1.19
N VAL A 104 -11.16 2.30 -1.43
CA VAL A 104 -12.54 2.60 -1.08
C VAL A 104 -12.80 2.18 0.36
N THR A 105 -13.38 3.08 1.17
CA THR A 105 -13.84 2.73 2.51
C THR A 105 -15.29 2.28 2.46
N LEU A 106 -15.57 1.07 2.92
CA LEU A 106 -16.91 0.57 3.15
C LEU A 106 -17.27 0.77 4.62
N ARG A 107 -18.27 1.62 4.86
CA ARG A 107 -18.69 2.01 6.21
C ARG A 107 -19.01 0.76 7.05
N ASN A 108 -18.43 0.70 8.25
CA ASN A 108 -18.58 -0.41 9.21
C ASN A 108 -18.10 -1.79 8.70
N ARG A 109 -17.37 -1.84 7.58
CA ARG A 109 -16.84 -3.10 7.02
C ARG A 109 -15.32 -3.08 6.87
N GLY A 110 -14.76 -2.02 6.32
CA GLY A 110 -13.33 -1.91 6.10
C GLY A 110 -12.99 -1.21 4.78
N PHE A 111 -12.06 -1.79 4.03
CA PHE A 111 -11.43 -1.18 2.86
C PHE A 111 -11.37 -2.16 1.68
N VAL A 112 -11.50 -1.64 0.47
CA VAL A 112 -11.24 -2.38 -0.76
C VAL A 112 -10.17 -1.62 -1.53
N PHE A 113 -9.10 -2.30 -1.91
CA PHE A 113 -8.08 -1.79 -2.81
C PHE A 113 -8.30 -2.36 -4.21
N HIS A 114 -8.53 -1.50 -5.20
CA HIS A 114 -8.80 -1.94 -6.55
C HIS A 114 -8.18 -1.04 -7.60
N ASN A 115 -8.05 -1.58 -8.82
CA ASN A 115 -7.66 -0.81 -9.98
C ASN A 115 -8.91 -0.15 -10.60
N VAL A 116 -8.92 1.18 -10.67
CA VAL A 116 -10.05 1.96 -11.19
C VAL A 116 -10.24 1.75 -12.69
N ARG A 117 -9.18 1.38 -13.42
CA ARG A 117 -9.27 1.10 -14.86
C ARG A 117 -10.08 -0.15 -15.16
N ASN A 118 -10.00 -1.18 -14.29
CA ASN A 118 -10.74 -2.42 -14.49
C ASN A 118 -12.25 -2.22 -14.38
N LYS A 119 -12.69 -1.33 -13.47
CA LYS A 119 -14.12 -1.01 -13.32
C LYS A 119 -14.69 -0.35 -14.58
N ARG A 120 -13.94 0.56 -15.21
CA ARG A 120 -14.37 1.23 -16.45
C ARG A 120 -14.52 0.28 -17.63
N MET A 121 -13.73 -0.80 -17.69
CA MET A 121 -13.87 -1.80 -18.74
C MET A 121 -15.17 -2.60 -18.58
N ILE A 122 -15.51 -2.99 -17.35
CA ILE A 122 -16.75 -3.73 -17.06
C ILE A 122 -17.98 -2.86 -17.34
N ASP A 123 -17.96 -1.58 -16.96
CA ASP A 123 -19.08 -0.67 -17.20
C ASP A 123 -19.28 -0.40 -18.72
N GLN A 124 -18.21 -0.46 -19.53
CA GLN A 124 -18.30 -0.31 -20.99
C GLN A 124 -18.84 -1.56 -21.70
N GLU A 125 -18.48 -2.76 -21.24
CA GLU A 125 -18.96 -4.04 -21.81
C GLU A 125 -20.45 -4.31 -21.52
N LEU A 126 -21.05 -3.62 -20.54
CA LEU A 126 -22.47 -3.73 -20.19
C LEU A 126 -23.37 -2.71 -20.91
N GLU A 127 -22.78 -1.76 -21.66
CA GLU A 127 -23.49 -0.74 -22.44
C GLU A 127 -23.47 -1.00 -23.96
N GLU A 128 -22.83 -2.08 -24.41
CA GLU A 128 -22.86 -2.60 -25.80
C GLU A 128 -23.79 -3.82 -25.94
#